data_AF-A0A937VB28-F1
#
_entry.id   AF-A0A937VB28-F1
#
_cell.length_a   1.000
_cell.length_b   1.000
_cell.length_c   1.000
_cell.angle_alpha   90.00
_cell.angle_beta   90.00
_cell.angle_gamma   90.00
#
_symmetry.space_group_name_H-M   'P 1'
#
loop_
_entity.id
_entity.type
_entity.pdbx_description
1 polymer ?
#
loop_
_entity_poly.entity_id
_entity_poly.type
_entity_poly.pdbx_seq_one_letter_code
_entity_poly.pdbx_strand_id
1 'polypeptide(L)' 'EMAHGARVAFGADVGLSVTGIAGPGGGMPDKPVGLTWIAVSTRTNDLAEQYHWQGDRASNKAKAADAALELVLRVLAEKA' A
#
# COMPACT_ATOMS: atom_id res chain seq x y z
N GLU A 1 4.25 0.86 10.11
CA GLU A 1 4.03 2.12 10.87
C GLU A 1 2.92 3.00 10.30
N MET A 2 2.99 3.45 9.03
CA MET A 2 2.05 4.43 8.45
C MET A 2 0.56 4.05 8.56
N ALA A 3 0.15 2.86 8.12
CA ALA A 3 -1.25 2.43 8.17
C ALA A 3 -1.80 2.36 9.61
N HIS A 4 -1.02 1.80 10.53
CA HIS A 4 -1.37 1.74 11.95
C HIS A 4 -1.50 3.14 12.57
N GLY A 5 -0.52 4.01 12.29
CA GLY A 5 -0.53 5.39 12.77
C GLY A 5 -1.76 6.15 12.28
N ALA A 6 -2.10 6.03 10.99
CA ALA A 6 -3.32 6.62 10.44
C ALA A 6 -4.58 6.08 11.14
N ARG A 7 -4.68 4.76 11.33
CA ARG A 7 -5.83 4.14 12.03
C ARG A 7 -6.01 4.72 13.43
N VAL A 8 -4.93 4.78 14.22
CA VAL A 8 -4.96 5.25 15.60
C VAL A 8 -5.24 6.76 15.67
N ALA A 9 -4.55 7.56 14.84
CA ALA A 9 -4.68 9.02 14.87
C ALA A 9 -6.09 9.51 14.53
N PHE A 10 -6.79 8.80 13.65
CA PHE A 10 -8.15 9.16 13.22
C PHE A 10 -9.25 8.35 13.93
N GLY A 11 -8.89 7.43 14.85
CA GLY A 11 -9.86 6.55 15.50
C GLY A 11 -10.65 5.67 14.51
N ALA A 12 -10.06 5.34 13.36
CA ALA A 12 -10.70 4.57 12.30
C ALA A 12 -10.66 3.06 12.58
N ASP A 13 -11.56 2.30 11.97
CA ASP A 13 -11.52 0.83 12.02
C ASP A 13 -10.41 0.22 11.16
N VAL A 14 -10.09 0.91 10.06
CA VAL A 14 -9.10 0.50 9.07
C VAL A 14 -8.18 1.68 8.75
N GLY A 15 -6.88 1.44 8.76
CA GLY A 15 -5.88 2.36 8.22
C GLY A 15 -5.19 1.74 7.00
N LEU A 16 -4.89 2.55 6.00
CA LEU A 16 -4.24 2.12 4.75
C LEU A 16 -3.08 3.06 4.47
N SER A 17 -1.97 2.52 3.98
CA SER A 17 -0.83 3.31 3.54
C SER A 17 -0.22 2.76 2.26
N VAL A 18 0.23 3.67 1.41
CA VAL A 18 0.96 3.37 0.18
C VAL A 18 2.24 4.20 0.19
N THR A 19 3.38 3.55 -0.05
CA THR A 19 4.67 4.24 -0.20
C THR A 19 5.48 3.56 -1.29
N GLY A 20 6.02 4.32 -2.23
CA GLY A 20 6.69 3.75 -3.39
C GLY A 20 7.31 4.79 -4.31
N ILE A 21 8.05 4.31 -5.30
CA ILE A 21 8.71 5.15 -6.32
C ILE A 21 7.95 4.99 -7.62
N ALA A 22 6.98 5.87 -7.89
CA ALA A 22 6.17 5.77 -9.10
C ALA A 22 6.97 6.04 -10.40
N GLY A 23 8.11 6.73 -10.32
CA GLY A 23 8.93 7.11 -11.49
C GLY A 23 8.63 8.52 -12.03
N PRO A 24 9.29 8.94 -13.13
CA PRO A 24 10.26 8.16 -13.91
C PRO A 24 11.65 8.07 -13.27
N GLY A 25 11.97 8.90 -12.28
CA GLY A 25 13.24 8.89 -11.54
C GLY A 25 13.08 8.51 -10.07
N GLY A 26 14.15 8.67 -9.29
CA GLY A 26 14.18 8.41 -7.85
C GLY A 26 14.40 6.95 -7.46
N GLY A 27 14.58 6.06 -8.44
CA GLY A 27 14.96 4.67 -8.22
C GLY A 27 16.44 4.52 -7.82
N MET A 28 16.71 3.52 -7.00
CA MET A 28 18.05 3.05 -6.61
C MET A 28 18.18 1.56 -6.96
N PRO A 29 19.39 0.98 -7.04
CA PRO A 29 19.57 -0.44 -7.35
C PRO A 29 18.79 -1.40 -6.44
N ASP A 30 18.66 -1.06 -5.16
CA ASP A 30 17.92 -1.79 -4.13
C ASP A 30 16.44 -1.37 -4.02
N LYS A 31 16.10 -0.19 -4.57
CA LYS A 31 14.76 0.40 -4.51
C LYS A 31 14.35 0.95 -5.88
N PRO A 32 14.03 0.09 -6.86
CA PRO A 32 13.81 0.52 -8.24
C PRO A 32 12.52 1.32 -8.43
N VAL A 33 12.41 2.03 -9.55
CA VAL A 33 11.13 2.60 -10.00
C VAL A 33 10.09 1.48 -10.15
N GLY A 34 8.88 1.77 -9.71
CA GLY A 34 7.75 0.84 -9.67
C GLY A 34 7.61 0.08 -8.36
N LEU A 35 8.65 0.08 -7.51
CA LEU A 35 8.58 -0.56 -6.20
C LEU A 35 7.63 0.20 -5.28
N THR A 36 6.61 -0.49 -4.78
CA THR A 36 5.57 0.05 -3.92
C THR A 36 5.28 -0.91 -2.77
N TRP A 37 5.24 -0.38 -1.56
CA TRP A 37 4.73 -1.06 -0.37
C TRP A 37 3.33 -0.54 -0.06
N ILE A 38 2.43 -1.47 0.20
CA ILE A 38 1.06 -1.20 0.60
C ILE A 38 0.83 -1.92 1.92
N ALA A 39 0.30 -1.21 2.90
CA ALA A 39 -0.02 -1.80 4.20
C ALA A 39 -1.43 -1.43 4.64
N VAL A 40 -2.12 -2.39 5.23
CA VAL A 40 -3.42 -2.22 5.87
C VAL A 40 -3.29 -2.57 7.35
N SER A 41 -3.92 -1.76 8.19
CA SER A 41 -4.02 -1.96 9.63
C SER A 41 -5.48 -2.02 10.02
N THR A 42 -5.80 -2.92 10.92
CA THR A 42 -7.13 -3.08 11.50
C THR A 42 -7.00 -3.27 13.01
N ARG A 43 -8.11 -3.39 13.74
CA ARG A 43 -8.07 -3.67 15.19
C ARG A 43 -7.34 -4.96 15.58
N THR A 44 -7.28 -5.96 14.72
CA THR A 44 -6.76 -7.31 15.06
C THR A 44 -5.59 -7.76 14.22
N ASN A 45 -5.32 -7.10 13.10
CA ASN A 45 -4.29 -7.52 12.16
C ASN A 45 -3.68 -6.31 11.43
N ASP A 46 -2.37 -6.37 11.23
CA ASP A 46 -1.59 -5.45 10.41
C ASP A 46 -0.89 -6.28 9.34
N LEU A 47 -1.10 -5.94 8.07
CA LEU A 47 -0.52 -6.65 6.92
C LEU A 47 0.16 -5.65 5.99
N ALA A 48 1.30 -6.03 5.43
CA ALA A 48 2.02 -5.24 4.45
C ALA A 48 2.50 -6.13 3.31
N GLU A 49 2.38 -5.63 2.08
CA GLU A 49 2.76 -6.34 0.87
C GLU A 49 3.57 -5.44 -0.05
N GLN A 50 4.52 -6.07 -0.74
CA GLN A 50 5.40 -5.43 -1.68
C GLN A 50 4.97 -5.76 -3.10
N TYR A 51 4.93 -4.73 -3.93
CA TYR A 51 4.61 -4.81 -5.35
C TYR A 51 5.70 -4.16 -6.17
N HIS A 52 5.93 -4.68 -7.37
CA HIS A 52 6.83 -4.06 -8.35
C HIS A 52 6.19 -4.10 -9.73
N TRP A 53 5.89 -2.92 -10.27
CA TRP A 53 5.34 -2.77 -11.61
C TRP A 53 6.29 -2.02 -12.54
N GLN A 54 6.36 -2.45 -13.79
CA GLN A 54 7.17 -1.80 -14.82
C GLN A 54 6.31 -0.88 -15.69
N GLY A 55 5.56 0.03 -15.06
CA GLY A 55 4.74 1.04 -15.74
C GLY A 55 5.37 2.43 -15.71
N ASP A 56 4.75 3.36 -16.41
CA ASP A 56 5.03 4.79 -16.22
C ASP A 56 4.46 5.30 -14.88
N ARG A 57 4.71 6.59 -14.57
CA ARG A 57 4.24 7.19 -13.32
C ARG A 57 2.72 7.12 -13.13
N ALA A 58 1.95 7.22 -14.20
CA ALA A 58 0.49 7.17 -14.11
C ALA A 58 0.01 5.73 -13.87
N SER A 59 0.52 4.78 -14.64
CA SER A 59 0.22 3.35 -14.52
C SER A 59 0.61 2.78 -13.16
N ASN A 60 1.79 3.12 -12.64
CA ASN A 60 2.24 2.65 -11.32
C ASN A 60 1.33 3.17 -10.19
N LYS A 61 0.86 4.42 -10.27
CA LYS A 61 -0.09 4.96 -9.29
C LYS A 61 -1.46 4.31 -9.39
N ALA A 62 -1.96 4.05 -10.60
CA ALA A 62 -3.24 3.38 -10.81
C ALA A 62 -3.21 1.96 -10.21
N LYS A 63 -2.20 1.17 -10.57
CA LYS A 63 -2.00 -0.19 -10.02
C LYS A 63 -1.84 -0.19 -8.49
N ALA A 64 -1.14 0.80 -7.94
CA ALA A 64 -1.01 0.94 -6.49
C ALA A 64 -2.35 1.24 -5.81
N ALA A 65 -3.21 2.06 -6.42
CA ALA A 65 -4.54 2.34 -5.89
C ALA A 65 -5.43 1.09 -5.93
N ASP A 66 -5.44 0.39 -7.06
CA ASP A 66 -6.21 -0.85 -7.23
C ASP A 66 -5.78 -1.92 -6.21
N ALA A 67 -4.48 -2.20 -6.13
CA ALA A 67 -3.92 -3.17 -5.18
C ALA A 67 -4.17 -2.79 -3.72
N ALA A 68 -4.21 -1.49 -3.40
CA ALA A 68 -4.52 -1.03 -2.04
C ALA A 68 -5.97 -1.30 -1.65
N LEU A 69 -6.92 -1.11 -2.58
CA LEU A 69 -8.32 -1.45 -2.35
C LEU A 69 -8.53 -2.96 -2.29
N GLU A 70 -7.88 -3.74 -3.17
CA GLU A 70 -7.92 -5.20 -3.14
C GLU A 70 -7.41 -5.76 -1.81
N LEU A 71 -6.30 -5.22 -1.28
CA LEU A 71 -5.75 -5.63 0.01
C LEU A 71 -6.73 -5.37 1.15
N VAL A 72 -7.42 -4.21 1.16
CA VAL A 72 -8.45 -3.91 2.16
C VAL A 72 -9.60 -4.90 2.06
N LEU A 73 -10.11 -5.16 0.85
CA LEU A 73 -11.20 -6.10 0.64
C LEU A 73 -10.84 -7.51 1.12
N ARG A 74 -9.64 -8.00 0.82
CA ARG A 74 -9.16 -9.31 1.28
C ARG A 74 -9.13 -9.38 2.82
N VAL A 75 -8.53 -8.39 3.47
CA VAL A 75 -8.41 -8.37 4.94
C VAL A 75 -9.77 -8.24 5.64
N LEU A 76 -10.74 -7.56 5.02
CA LEU A 76 -12.10 -7.49 5.55
C LEU A 76 -12.90 -8.78 5.31
N ALA A 77 -12.71 -9.45 4.17
CA ALA A 77 -13.37 -10.71 3.86
C ALA A 77 -12.91 -11.86 4.76
N GLU A 78 -11.64 -11.89 5.16
CA GLU A 78 -11.10 -12.89 6.10
C GLU A 78 -11.64 -12.74 7.54
N LYS A 79 -12.38 -11.66 7.82
CA LYS A 79 -13.00 -11.38 9.14
C LYS A 79 -14.51 -11.60 9.18
N ALA A 80 -15.11 -12.04 8.08
CA ALA A 80 -16.51 -12.48 8.02
C ALA A 80 -16.61 -13.99 8.31
#